data_AF-A0A9D4XHC9-F1
#
_entry.id   AF-A0A9D4XHC9-F1
#
_cell.length_a   1.000
_cell.length_b   1.000
_cell.length_c   1.000
_cell.angle_alpha   90.00
_cell.angle_beta   90.00
_cell.angle_gamma   90.00
#
_symmetry.space_group_name_H-M   'P 1'
#
loop_
_entity.id
_entity.type
_entity.pdbx_description
1 polymer ?
#
loop_
_entity_poly.entity_id
_entity_poly.type
_entity_poly.pdbx_seq_one_letter_code
_entity_poly.pdbx_strand_id
1 'polypeptide(L)'
;MSIEGDEPVIQTEDEVNESSVPSSKRTKTSMAWECFEKFFDDKGLPKAKCKNCDKIYVARDGGGTLNLIKHSLKYDGRGNGSSYPPLDQEKYREKISEVIVKHNYPFTFVEHEGIVDLLYFLHPDVKSISRNTAKSDVLKVIDGSLDKIRLCVKYIRGSEARKLKFASCLEELSNVTSKQVRQDLPIRWNSTYLMFETAIGQREAFTLLSDIDPYFDCLSNEEWDEILDISCSLLSGAM
;
A
#
# COMPACT_ATOMS: atom_id res chain seq x y z
N MET A 1 -33.09 -18.65 -70.81
CA MET A 1 -31.79 -19.21 -71.19
C MET A 1 -30.96 -19.26 -69.92
N SER A 2 -31.16 -20.20 -69.00
CA SER A 2 -31.57 -21.64 -69.14
C SER A 2 -30.47 -22.52 -69.75
N ILE A 3 -30.52 -23.81 -69.40
CA ILE A 3 -29.52 -24.90 -69.60
C ILE A 3 -28.58 -24.97 -68.37
N GLU A 4 -28.76 -25.87 -67.38
CA GLU A 4 -28.79 -27.37 -67.40
C GLU A 4 -27.39 -27.97 -67.67
N GLY A 5 -26.93 -29.09 -67.09
CA GLY A 5 -27.37 -29.95 -65.96
C GLY A 5 -26.11 -30.44 -65.21
N ASP A 6 -26.04 -31.54 -64.46
CA ASP A 6 -27.00 -32.58 -64.11
C ASP A 6 -26.63 -33.23 -62.73
N GLU A 7 -27.61 -33.91 -62.14
CA GLU A 7 -27.62 -34.71 -60.90
C GLU A 7 -26.98 -36.13 -61.09
N PRO A 8 -27.06 -37.12 -60.15
CA PRO A 8 -27.36 -37.13 -58.70
C PRO A 8 -26.23 -37.86 -57.89
N VAL A 9 -26.38 -38.32 -56.64
CA VAL A 9 -27.11 -39.54 -56.18
C VAL A 9 -27.53 -39.40 -54.71
N ILE A 10 -28.78 -39.80 -54.43
CA ILE A 10 -29.43 -39.88 -53.12
C ILE A 10 -29.45 -41.34 -52.65
N GLN A 11 -29.14 -41.59 -51.36
CA GLN A 11 -29.81 -42.57 -50.46
C GLN A 11 -29.76 -41.92 -49.07
N THR A 12 -30.85 -41.42 -48.46
CA THR A 12 -31.99 -42.15 -47.81
C THR A 12 -31.52 -43.15 -46.75
N GLU A 13 -32.16 -43.37 -45.60
CA GLU A 13 -33.26 -42.69 -44.88
C GLU A 13 -32.70 -42.05 -43.57
N ASP A 14 -33.38 -41.26 -42.71
CA ASP A 14 -34.80 -40.88 -42.58
C ASP A 14 -34.93 -39.51 -41.83
N GLU A 15 -36.10 -38.87 -41.85
CA GLU A 15 -36.47 -37.74 -40.97
C GLU A 15 -37.64 -38.09 -40.05
N VAL A 16 -37.54 -37.86 -38.73
CA VAL A 16 -38.71 -37.38 -37.93
C VAL A 16 -38.27 -36.37 -36.85
N ASN A 17 -38.21 -35.11 -37.27
CA ASN A 17 -38.85 -33.92 -36.71
C ASN A 17 -38.81 -33.52 -35.19
N GLU A 18 -38.65 -32.20 -35.02
CA GLU A 18 -39.08 -31.27 -33.94
C GLU A 18 -38.53 -31.33 -32.50
N SER A 19 -37.45 -30.57 -32.33
CA SER A 19 -37.33 -29.46 -31.36
C SER A 19 -37.41 -29.76 -29.85
N SER A 20 -36.23 -29.82 -29.23
CA SER A 20 -35.95 -28.98 -28.04
C SER A 20 -34.43 -28.81 -27.86
N VAL A 21 -33.97 -27.58 -27.70
CA VAL A 21 -32.53 -27.27 -27.53
C VAL A 21 -32.05 -27.81 -26.17
N PRO A 22 -31.15 -28.82 -26.11
CA PRO A 22 -30.63 -29.31 -24.85
C PRO A 22 -29.47 -28.40 -24.41
N SER A 23 -29.64 -27.72 -23.28
CA SER A 23 -28.55 -27.01 -22.63
C SER A 23 -27.38 -27.96 -22.34
N SER A 24 -26.15 -27.49 -22.62
CA SER A 24 -24.94 -28.26 -22.35
C SER A 24 -24.88 -28.66 -20.88
N LYS A 25 -25.06 -29.95 -20.61
CA LYS A 25 -25.10 -30.50 -19.26
C LYS A 25 -23.71 -30.40 -18.64
N ARG A 26 -23.50 -29.41 -17.76
CA ARG A 26 -22.29 -29.27 -16.92
C ARG A 26 -21.91 -30.63 -16.32
N THR A 27 -20.67 -31.03 -16.54
CA THR A 27 -20.10 -32.29 -16.04
C THR A 27 -20.13 -32.34 -14.51
N LYS A 28 -20.65 -33.45 -13.95
CA LYS A 28 -20.92 -33.63 -12.52
C LYS A 28 -19.69 -34.11 -11.72
N THR A 29 -18.54 -33.51 -11.92
CA THR A 29 -17.35 -33.74 -11.09
C THR A 29 -16.79 -32.40 -10.64
N SER A 30 -16.92 -32.13 -9.34
CA SER A 30 -16.38 -30.93 -8.71
C SER A 30 -14.85 -30.97 -8.77
N MET A 31 -14.23 -29.91 -9.34
CA MET A 31 -12.77 -29.75 -9.43
C MET A 31 -12.07 -29.83 -8.05
N ALA A 32 -12.82 -29.67 -6.96
CA ALA A 32 -12.34 -29.84 -5.59
C ALA A 32 -11.63 -31.18 -5.31
N TRP A 33 -11.83 -32.22 -6.13
CA TRP A 33 -11.15 -33.52 -5.96
C TRP A 33 -9.70 -33.55 -6.47
N GLU A 34 -9.25 -32.55 -7.21
CA GLU A 34 -7.86 -32.47 -7.70
C GLU A 34 -6.85 -32.48 -6.52
N CYS A 35 -7.23 -31.87 -5.39
CA CYS A 35 -6.35 -31.57 -4.25
C CYS A 35 -6.56 -32.50 -3.04
N PHE A 36 -7.43 -33.50 -3.16
CA PHE A 36 -7.81 -34.42 -2.09
C PHE A 36 -7.66 -35.89 -2.48
N GLU A 37 -7.43 -36.74 -1.49
CA GLU A 37 -7.42 -38.19 -1.60
C GLU A 37 -8.64 -38.76 -0.86
N LYS A 38 -9.47 -39.57 -1.54
CA LYS A 38 -10.63 -40.23 -0.91
C LYS A 38 -10.17 -41.53 -0.25
N PHE A 39 -10.49 -41.69 1.03
CA PHE A 39 -10.20 -42.90 1.80
C PHE A 39 -11.38 -43.26 2.71
N PHE A 40 -11.32 -44.40 3.39
CA PHE A 40 -12.36 -44.84 4.33
C PHE A 40 -11.76 -44.93 5.74
N ASP A 41 -12.51 -44.52 6.76
CA ASP A 41 -12.12 -44.74 8.16
C ASP A 41 -12.44 -46.18 8.61
N ASP A 42 -11.99 -46.54 9.83
CA ASP A 42 -12.21 -47.88 10.43
C ASP A 42 -13.70 -48.25 10.61
N LYS A 43 -14.61 -47.31 10.37
CA LYS A 43 -16.07 -47.47 10.42
C LYS A 43 -16.71 -47.51 9.03
N GLY A 44 -15.89 -47.59 7.98
CA GLY A 44 -16.33 -47.61 6.58
C GLY A 44 -16.88 -46.29 6.06
N LEU A 45 -16.69 -45.17 6.77
CA LEU A 45 -17.22 -43.88 6.35
C LEU A 45 -16.27 -43.20 5.35
N PRO A 46 -16.77 -42.68 4.22
CA PRO A 46 -15.93 -42.00 3.24
C PRO A 46 -15.41 -40.66 3.78
N LYS A 47 -14.10 -40.50 3.66
CA LYS A 47 -13.32 -39.32 4.04
C LYS A 47 -12.57 -38.76 2.85
N ALA A 48 -12.17 -37.50 2.96
CA ALA A 48 -11.23 -36.86 2.05
C ALA A 48 -10.06 -36.28 2.85
N LYS A 49 -8.83 -36.70 2.54
CA LYS A 49 -7.59 -36.15 3.11
C LYS A 49 -7.04 -35.08 2.15
N CYS A 50 -6.67 -33.92 2.67
CA CYS A 50 -5.95 -32.93 1.86
C CYS A 50 -4.51 -33.40 1.60
N LYS A 51 -4.07 -33.34 0.34
CA LYS A 51 -2.70 -33.71 -0.07
C LYS A 51 -1.62 -32.76 0.46
N ASN A 52 -1.99 -31.53 0.83
CA ASN A 52 -1.04 -30.45 1.14
C ASN A 52 -0.96 -30.12 2.65
N CYS A 53 -1.91 -30.56 3.48
CA CYS A 53 -1.92 -30.24 4.92
C CYS A 53 -2.55 -31.32 5.81
N ASP A 54 -2.69 -32.56 5.30
CA ASP A 54 -3.18 -33.77 5.97
C ASP A 54 -4.58 -33.72 6.63
N LYS A 55 -5.29 -32.59 6.58
CA LYS A 55 -6.62 -32.42 7.20
C LYS A 55 -7.65 -33.34 6.56
N ILE A 56 -8.44 -33.99 7.42
CA ILE A 56 -9.45 -34.99 7.05
C ILE A 56 -10.84 -34.37 7.13
N TYR A 57 -11.60 -34.51 6.05
CA TYR A 57 -13.00 -34.08 5.93
C TYR A 57 -13.92 -35.29 5.72
N VAL A 58 -15.20 -35.16 6.08
CA VAL A 58 -16.22 -36.17 5.78
C VAL A 58 -16.73 -35.95 4.36
N ALA A 59 -16.71 -37.01 3.53
CA ALA A 59 -17.02 -36.95 2.11
C ALA A 59 -18.18 -37.89 1.74
N ARG A 60 -19.36 -37.62 2.31
CA ARG A 60 -20.59 -38.37 1.98
C ARG A 60 -21.00 -38.12 0.53
N ASP A 61 -21.33 -39.18 -0.19
CA ASP A 61 -21.85 -39.07 -1.55
C ASP A 61 -23.22 -38.35 -1.53
N GLY A 62 -23.40 -37.36 -2.41
CA GLY A 62 -24.53 -36.42 -2.38
C GLY A 62 -24.39 -35.25 -1.38
N GLY A 63 -23.35 -35.23 -0.55
CA GLY A 63 -23.02 -34.07 0.30
C GLY A 63 -22.42 -32.90 -0.49
N GLY A 64 -22.73 -31.67 -0.09
CA GLY A 64 -22.21 -30.47 -0.76
C GLY A 64 -20.69 -30.33 -0.59
N THR A 65 -19.95 -30.23 -1.70
CA THR A 65 -18.48 -30.10 -1.70
C THR A 65 -17.97 -28.75 -1.20
N LEU A 66 -18.83 -27.85 -0.70
CA LEU A 66 -18.49 -26.48 -0.30
C LEU A 66 -17.37 -26.43 0.77
N ASN A 67 -17.34 -27.38 1.69
CA ASN A 67 -16.29 -27.45 2.72
C ASN A 67 -14.92 -27.85 2.13
N LEU A 68 -14.91 -28.70 1.09
CA LEU A 68 -13.70 -29.07 0.37
C LEU A 68 -13.26 -27.93 -0.56
N ILE A 69 -14.19 -27.24 -1.23
CA ILE A 69 -13.90 -26.07 -2.08
C ILE A 69 -13.31 -24.90 -1.25
N LYS A 70 -13.90 -24.56 -0.10
CA LYS A 70 -13.35 -23.56 0.82
C LYS A 70 -11.94 -23.90 1.31
N HIS A 71 -11.59 -25.18 1.30
CA HIS A 71 -10.27 -25.67 1.66
C HIS A 71 -9.32 -25.77 0.45
N SER A 72 -9.75 -26.20 -0.73
CA SER A 72 -8.89 -26.26 -1.93
C SER A 72 -8.44 -24.86 -2.31
N LEU A 73 -9.36 -23.89 -2.38
CA LEU A 73 -9.04 -22.47 -2.51
C LEU A 73 -7.92 -22.05 -1.52
N LYS A 74 -7.98 -22.54 -0.28
CA LYS A 74 -7.02 -22.22 0.78
C LYS A 74 -5.59 -22.75 0.56
N TYR A 75 -5.41 -23.84 -0.18
CA TYR A 75 -4.10 -24.49 -0.40
C TYR A 75 -3.66 -24.59 -1.88
N ASP A 76 -4.52 -24.23 -2.85
CA ASP A 76 -4.20 -24.06 -4.28
C ASP A 76 -3.44 -22.75 -4.58
N GLY A 77 -2.83 -22.14 -3.57
CA GLY A 77 -2.26 -20.79 -3.65
C GLY A 77 -3.30 -19.67 -3.80
N ARG A 78 -4.58 -19.92 -3.47
CA ARG A 78 -5.70 -18.96 -3.68
C ARG A 78 -6.54 -18.67 -2.43
N GLY A 79 -5.99 -18.76 -1.20
CA GLY A 79 -6.82 -18.57 0.01
C GLY A 79 -6.25 -18.80 1.42
N ASN A 80 -4.99 -18.46 1.71
CA ASN A 80 -4.49 -18.16 3.07
C ASN A 80 -4.27 -19.32 4.06
N GLY A 81 -3.62 -20.41 3.64
CA GLY A 81 -2.67 -21.10 4.52
C GLY A 81 -1.37 -20.28 4.64
N SER A 82 -1.44 -19.04 5.13
CA SER A 82 -0.32 -18.10 5.21
C SER A 82 0.88 -18.76 5.92
N SER A 83 1.95 -19.01 5.17
CA SER A 83 3.28 -19.37 5.71
C SER A 83 4.12 -18.12 5.95
N TYR A 84 3.47 -16.97 6.14
CA TYR A 84 4.12 -15.73 6.49
C TYR A 84 4.12 -15.62 8.03
N PRO A 85 5.22 -15.14 8.64
CA PRO A 85 5.21 -14.82 10.07
C PRO A 85 4.11 -13.78 10.34
N PRO A 86 3.51 -13.76 11.55
CA PRO A 86 2.46 -12.80 11.88
C PRO A 86 2.89 -11.37 11.55
N LEU A 87 2.09 -10.65 10.76
CA LEU A 87 2.43 -9.30 10.34
C LEU A 87 2.45 -8.35 11.55
N ASP A 88 3.61 -7.76 11.79
CA ASP A 88 3.71 -6.58 12.62
C ASP A 88 3.08 -5.37 11.89
N GLN A 89 1.83 -5.07 12.26
CA GLN A 89 1.05 -3.98 11.69
C GLN A 89 1.61 -2.59 12.06
N GLU A 90 2.38 -2.48 13.14
CA GLU A 90 3.08 -1.25 13.51
C GLU A 90 4.31 -1.06 12.62
N LYS A 91 5.14 -2.10 12.46
CA LYS A 91 6.30 -2.06 11.57
C LYS A 91 5.93 -1.84 10.10
N TYR A 92 4.80 -2.39 9.66
CA TYR A 92 4.21 -2.08 8.35
C TYR A 92 3.83 -0.59 8.22
N ARG A 93 3.21 0.01 9.26
CA ARG A 93 2.83 1.43 9.26
C ARG A 93 4.03 2.37 9.27
N GLU A 94 5.09 2.02 9.99
CA GLU A 94 6.38 2.71 9.91
C GLU A 94 6.92 2.70 8.47
N LYS A 95 6.96 1.53 7.82
CA LYS A 95 7.47 1.39 6.44
C LYS A 95 6.62 2.12 5.40
N ILE A 96 5.30 2.18 5.57
CA ILE A 96 4.45 3.01 4.71
C ILE A 96 4.73 4.51 4.93
N SER A 97 4.94 4.94 6.18
CA SER A 97 5.27 6.34 6.50
C SER A 97 6.63 6.75 5.89
N GLU A 98 7.62 5.85 5.95
CA GLU A 98 8.93 5.99 5.31
C GLU A 98 8.80 6.22 3.80
N VAL A 99 8.08 5.33 3.10
CA VAL A 99 7.84 5.44 1.64
C VAL A 99 7.11 6.74 1.26
N ILE A 100 6.12 7.16 2.06
CA ILE A 100 5.36 8.38 1.81
C ILE A 100 6.26 9.62 1.87
N VAL A 101 7.06 9.78 2.92
CA VAL A 101 7.90 10.98 3.06
C VAL A 101 9.06 10.95 2.05
N LYS A 102 9.71 9.79 1.90
CA LYS A 102 10.82 9.55 0.97
C LYS A 102 10.55 10.01 -0.45
N HIS A 103 9.39 9.62 -0.99
CA HIS A 103 9.01 9.91 -2.36
C HIS A 103 8.04 11.09 -2.46
N ASN A 104 7.80 11.81 -1.35
CA ASN A 104 6.81 12.88 -1.22
C ASN A 104 5.43 12.49 -1.80
N TYR A 105 5.02 11.25 -1.57
CA TYR A 105 3.75 10.77 -2.09
C TYR A 105 2.58 11.45 -1.35
N PRO A 106 1.50 11.81 -2.06
CA PRO A 106 0.27 12.24 -1.40
C PRO A 106 -0.23 11.16 -0.44
N PHE A 107 -0.74 11.53 0.74
CA PHE A 107 -1.29 10.54 1.69
C PHE A 107 -2.44 9.68 1.13
N THR A 108 -3.03 10.03 -0.01
CA THR A 108 -3.97 9.14 -0.72
C THR A 108 -3.30 7.86 -1.20
N PHE A 109 -1.98 7.83 -1.39
CA PHE A 109 -1.18 6.71 -1.90
C PHE A 109 -1.60 5.35 -1.31
N VAL A 110 -1.83 5.30 -0.01
CA VAL A 110 -2.23 4.10 0.75
C VAL A 110 -3.65 3.60 0.45
N GLU A 111 -4.46 4.42 -0.22
CA GLU A 111 -5.85 4.19 -0.61
C GLU A 111 -5.99 3.92 -2.12
N HIS A 112 -4.91 3.95 -2.91
CA HIS A 112 -4.97 3.59 -4.33
C HIS A 112 -5.17 2.07 -4.48
N GLU A 113 -6.19 1.67 -5.25
CA GLU A 113 -6.58 0.27 -5.49
C GLU A 113 -5.37 -0.64 -5.82
N GLY A 114 -4.55 -0.28 -6.79
CA GLY A 114 -3.36 -1.08 -7.15
C GLY A 114 -2.27 -1.19 -6.07
N ILE A 115 -2.21 -0.27 -5.11
CA ILE A 115 -1.33 -0.38 -3.93
C ILE A 115 -1.96 -1.29 -2.89
N VAL A 116 -3.28 -1.15 -2.65
CA VAL A 116 -4.04 -2.00 -1.72
C VAL A 116 -3.99 -3.47 -2.19
N ASP A 117 -4.23 -3.73 -3.48
CA ASP A 117 -4.17 -5.05 -4.10
C ASP A 117 -2.77 -5.67 -4.00
N LEU A 118 -1.72 -4.90 -4.29
CA LEU A 118 -0.33 -5.34 -4.16
C LEU A 118 0.00 -5.74 -2.72
N LEU A 119 -0.44 -4.96 -1.74
CA LEU A 119 -0.18 -5.23 -0.33
C LEU A 119 -0.95 -6.47 0.16
N TYR A 120 -2.20 -6.66 -0.25
CA TYR A 120 -2.96 -7.89 0.04
C TYR A 120 -2.38 -9.13 -0.65
N PHE A 121 -1.82 -8.99 -1.85
CA PHE A 121 -1.09 -10.07 -2.53
C PHE A 121 0.20 -10.45 -1.77
N LEU A 122 0.94 -9.47 -1.23
CA LEU A 122 2.18 -9.70 -0.49
C LEU A 122 1.94 -10.27 0.92
N HIS A 123 0.94 -9.76 1.65
CA HIS A 123 0.60 -10.27 2.98
C HIS A 123 -0.92 -10.19 3.24
N PRO A 124 -1.68 -11.29 3.11
CA PRO A 124 -3.14 -11.25 3.15
C PRO A 124 -3.77 -10.73 4.45
N ASP A 125 -3.08 -10.83 5.60
CA ASP A 125 -3.57 -10.30 6.88
C ASP A 125 -3.27 -8.80 7.10
N VAL A 126 -2.71 -8.10 6.10
CA VAL A 126 -2.44 -6.65 6.19
C VAL A 126 -3.73 -5.87 6.36
N LYS A 127 -3.73 -4.91 7.30
CA LYS A 127 -4.82 -3.96 7.44
C LYS A 127 -4.48 -2.72 6.62
N SER A 128 -5.31 -2.43 5.62
CA SER A 128 -5.32 -1.16 4.91
C SER A 128 -5.41 0.00 5.91
N ILE A 129 -4.61 1.05 5.71
CA ILE A 129 -4.67 2.26 6.52
C ILE A 129 -5.31 3.39 5.72
N SER A 130 -6.00 4.31 6.41
CA SER A 130 -6.54 5.50 5.75
C SER A 130 -5.45 6.56 5.53
N ARG A 131 -5.69 7.50 4.63
CA ARG A 131 -4.88 8.72 4.47
C ARG A 131 -4.72 9.53 5.75
N ASN A 132 -5.70 9.45 6.66
CA ASN A 132 -5.68 10.16 7.94
C ASN A 132 -4.80 9.45 8.95
N THR A 133 -4.80 8.11 8.93
CA THR A 133 -3.86 7.27 9.67
C THR A 133 -2.43 7.52 9.19
N ALA A 134 -2.18 7.41 7.88
CA ALA A 134 -0.89 7.69 7.28
C ALA A 134 -0.38 9.11 7.59
N LYS A 135 -1.26 10.12 7.50
CA LYS A 135 -0.94 11.49 7.95
C LYS A 135 -0.53 11.54 9.42
N SER A 136 -1.31 10.92 10.31
CA SER A 136 -1.02 10.94 11.75
C SER A 136 0.29 10.23 12.09
N ASP A 137 0.64 9.19 11.34
CA ASP A 137 1.82 8.36 11.59
C ASP A 137 3.08 9.08 11.13
N VAL A 138 3.06 9.64 9.91
CA VAL A 138 4.11 10.54 9.41
C VAL A 138 4.32 11.74 10.34
N LEU A 139 3.25 12.37 10.81
CA LEU A 139 3.39 13.52 11.72
C LEU A 139 3.99 13.15 13.07
N LYS A 140 3.63 12.00 13.68
CA LYS A 140 4.20 11.56 14.97
C LYS A 140 5.72 11.38 14.93
N VAL A 141 6.28 10.96 13.81
CA VAL A 141 7.73 10.77 13.63
C VAL A 141 8.47 12.13 13.63
N ILE A 142 7.80 13.21 13.22
CA ILE A 142 8.43 14.52 12.97
C ILE A 142 7.97 15.58 13.99
N ASP A 143 6.94 15.30 14.80
CA ASP A 143 6.15 16.27 15.58
C ASP A 143 7.01 17.19 16.47
N GLY A 144 7.90 16.61 17.28
CA GLY A 144 8.73 17.36 18.24
C GLY A 144 9.67 18.37 17.59
N SER A 145 10.34 17.97 16.50
CA SER A 145 11.26 18.83 15.76
C SER A 145 10.51 19.81 14.85
N LEU A 146 9.36 19.39 14.32
CA LEU A 146 8.49 20.21 13.48
C LEU A 146 7.91 21.41 14.25
N ASP A 147 7.52 21.23 15.51
CA ASP A 147 6.99 22.32 16.33
C ASP A 147 8.05 23.37 16.68
N LYS A 148 9.31 22.96 16.89
CA LYS A 148 10.44 23.90 17.02
C LYS A 148 10.69 24.70 15.74
N ILE A 149 10.68 24.04 14.57
CA ILE A 149 10.76 24.72 13.28
C ILE A 149 9.59 25.71 13.13
N ARG A 150 8.35 25.32 13.46
CA ARG A 150 7.18 26.21 13.43
C ARG A 150 7.38 27.45 14.29
N LEU A 151 7.92 27.30 15.50
CA LEU A 151 8.22 28.41 16.40
C LEU A 151 9.28 29.35 15.81
N CYS A 152 10.36 28.81 15.26
CA CYS A 152 11.40 29.59 14.59
C CYS A 152 10.85 30.39 13.39
N VAL A 153 10.11 29.71 12.51
CA VAL A 153 9.46 30.33 11.33
C VAL A 153 8.46 31.41 11.76
N LYS A 154 7.68 31.17 12.82
CA LYS A 154 6.73 32.13 13.40
C LYS A 154 7.45 33.33 14.01
N TYR A 155 8.61 33.14 14.66
CA TYR A 155 9.43 34.25 15.17
C TYR A 155 9.91 35.14 14.03
N ILE A 156 10.59 34.55 13.04
CA ILE A 156 11.18 35.25 11.87
C ILE A 156 10.10 36.07 11.14
N ARG A 157 8.93 35.45 10.88
CA ARG A 157 7.83 36.11 10.17
C ARG A 157 7.03 37.10 11.01
N GLY A 158 7.23 37.14 12.33
CA GLY A 158 6.43 37.91 13.28
C GLY A 158 6.62 39.44 13.22
N SER A 159 7.71 39.94 12.63
CA SER A 159 7.89 41.38 12.37
C SER A 159 8.80 41.62 11.17
N GLU A 160 8.69 42.81 10.56
CA GLU A 160 9.51 43.14 9.38
C GLU A 160 11.01 43.21 9.70
N ALA A 161 11.37 43.74 10.88
CA ALA A 161 12.74 43.77 11.34
C ALA A 161 13.37 42.37 11.45
N ARG A 162 12.62 41.36 11.89
CA ARG A 162 13.11 39.96 11.98
C ARG A 162 13.26 39.31 10.61
N LYS A 163 12.34 39.58 9.67
CA LYS A 163 12.49 39.14 8.27
C LYS A 163 13.74 39.75 7.62
N LEU A 164 14.01 41.03 7.86
CA LEU A 164 15.19 41.72 7.35
C LEU A 164 16.48 41.14 7.94
N LYS A 165 16.55 40.93 9.27
CA LYS A 165 17.70 40.22 9.90
C LYS A 165 17.97 38.87 9.24
N PHE A 166 16.92 38.04 9.08
CA PHE A 166 17.07 36.72 8.45
C PHE A 166 17.44 36.81 6.97
N ALA A 167 16.96 37.82 6.24
CA ALA A 167 17.37 38.06 4.86
C ALA A 167 18.87 38.41 4.76
N SER A 168 19.40 39.24 5.66
CA SER A 168 20.85 39.49 5.74
C SER A 168 21.65 38.21 6.04
N CYS A 169 21.15 37.34 6.93
CA CYS A 169 21.77 36.04 7.19
C CYS A 169 21.82 35.15 5.93
N LEU A 170 20.79 35.20 5.07
CA LEU A 170 20.78 34.50 3.78
C LEU A 170 21.73 35.12 2.75
N GLU A 171 21.92 36.45 2.76
CA GLU A 171 22.82 37.16 1.85
C GLU A 171 24.31 36.92 2.18
N GLU A 172 24.65 36.73 3.46
CA GLU A 172 25.99 36.35 3.90
C GLU A 172 26.36 34.90 3.49
N LEU A 173 25.36 34.03 3.33
CA LEU A 173 25.53 32.61 3.03
C LEU A 173 25.31 32.30 1.54
N SER A 174 26.35 32.58 0.74
CA SER A 174 26.36 32.47 -0.74
C SER A 174 25.91 31.13 -1.35
N ASN A 175 25.80 30.06 -0.55
CA ASN A 175 25.41 28.70 -0.91
C ASN A 175 23.95 28.35 -0.56
N VAL A 176 23.21 29.23 0.12
CA VAL A 176 21.89 28.92 0.68
C VAL A 176 20.74 29.24 -0.28
N THR A 177 19.65 28.48 -0.19
CA THR A 177 18.45 28.69 -1.02
C THR A 177 17.78 30.04 -0.68
N SER A 178 17.71 30.96 -1.65
CA SER A 178 17.13 32.31 -1.49
C SER A 178 15.59 32.39 -1.38
N LYS A 179 14.90 31.26 -1.23
CA LYS A 179 13.44 31.22 -1.06
C LYS A 179 13.08 31.77 0.34
N GLN A 180 12.11 32.68 0.42
CA GLN A 180 11.62 33.13 1.73
C GLN A 180 11.03 31.97 2.56
N VAL A 181 11.33 31.96 3.86
CA VAL A 181 10.75 31.02 4.84
C VAL A 181 9.22 31.08 4.81
N ARG A 182 8.56 29.93 4.67
CA ARG A 182 7.09 29.80 4.61
C ARG A 182 6.56 29.18 5.89
N GLN A 183 5.54 29.79 6.48
CA GLN A 183 4.80 29.17 7.58
C GLN A 183 3.88 28.07 7.04
N ASP A 184 3.74 26.95 7.77
CA ASP A 184 2.86 25.88 7.35
C ASP A 184 1.38 26.14 7.66
N LEU A 185 0.54 25.36 7.00
CA LEU A 185 -0.83 25.11 7.37
C LEU A 185 -0.89 23.66 7.88
N PRO A 186 -0.89 23.39 9.21
CA PRO A 186 -0.79 22.02 9.76
C PRO A 186 -1.85 21.01 9.26
N ILE A 187 -2.94 21.52 8.70
CA ILE A 187 -3.98 20.70 8.07
C ILE A 187 -3.50 20.13 6.71
N ARG A 188 -2.61 20.82 5.99
CA ARG A 188 -2.13 20.50 4.63
C ARG A 188 -0.63 20.15 4.62
N TRP A 189 -0.33 18.86 4.55
CA TRP A 189 1.06 18.34 4.55
C TRP A 189 1.99 18.99 3.52
N ASN A 190 1.57 19.22 2.28
CA ASN A 190 2.42 19.86 1.28
C ASN A 190 2.94 21.24 1.72
N SER A 191 2.19 21.96 2.59
CA SER A 191 2.63 23.23 3.18
C SER A 191 3.65 23.02 4.31
N THR A 192 3.44 21.98 5.12
CA THR A 192 4.33 21.54 6.20
C THR A 192 5.67 21.03 5.65
N TYR A 193 5.62 20.16 4.63
CA TYR A 193 6.77 19.68 3.88
C TYR A 193 7.58 20.83 3.27
N LEU A 194 6.94 21.78 2.57
CA LEU A 194 7.65 22.93 1.99
C LEU A 194 8.28 23.86 3.03
N MET A 195 7.67 24.02 4.21
CA MET A 195 8.27 24.73 5.34
C MET A 195 9.51 23.98 5.84
N PHE A 196 9.39 22.67 6.06
CA PHE A 196 10.43 21.79 6.60
C PHE A 196 11.63 21.68 5.66
N GLU A 197 11.40 21.40 4.38
CA GLU A 197 12.41 21.36 3.30
C GLU A 197 13.15 22.70 3.18
N THR A 198 12.42 23.83 3.20
CA THR A 198 13.04 25.16 3.13
C THR A 198 13.86 25.47 4.38
N ALA A 199 13.39 25.10 5.57
CA ALA A 199 14.11 25.31 6.82
C ALA A 199 15.42 24.49 6.87
N ILE A 200 15.38 23.21 6.47
CA ILE A 200 16.57 22.36 6.35
C ILE A 200 17.59 22.98 5.39
N GLY A 201 17.14 23.37 4.18
CA GLY A 201 17.98 24.03 3.18
C GLY A 201 18.49 25.43 3.57
N GLN A 202 18.11 25.92 4.76
CA GLN A 202 18.48 27.22 5.33
C GLN A 202 19.06 27.11 6.75
N ARG A 203 19.33 25.90 7.28
CA ARG A 203 19.77 25.68 8.67
C ARG A 203 20.89 26.64 9.12
N GLU A 204 21.87 26.89 8.25
CA GLU A 204 23.02 27.77 8.50
C GLU A 204 22.58 29.22 8.76
N ALA A 205 21.52 29.70 8.09
CA ALA A 205 20.93 31.01 8.33
C ALA A 205 20.08 31.06 9.62
N PHE A 206 19.51 29.94 10.05
CA PHE A 206 18.83 29.84 11.35
C PHE A 206 19.88 29.90 12.48
N THR A 207 20.98 29.15 12.40
CA THR A 207 22.09 29.19 13.36
C THR A 207 22.70 30.60 13.44
N LEU A 208 22.98 31.24 12.31
CA LEU A 208 23.51 32.60 12.26
C LEU A 208 22.53 33.62 12.88
N LEU A 209 21.21 33.44 12.72
CA LEU A 209 20.23 34.31 13.37
C LEU A 209 20.24 34.15 14.90
N SER A 210 20.49 32.96 15.46
CA SER A 210 20.60 32.79 16.93
C SER A 210 21.84 33.45 17.51
N ASP A 211 22.94 33.53 16.75
CA ASP A 211 24.14 34.26 17.18
C ASP A 211 23.92 35.79 17.20
N ILE A 212 23.02 36.30 16.35
CA ILE A 212 22.76 37.74 16.15
C ILE A 212 21.54 38.26 16.95
N ASP A 213 20.53 37.44 17.21
CA ASP A 213 19.30 37.82 17.90
C ASP A 213 19.10 37.02 19.20
N PRO A 214 19.45 37.58 20.39
CA PRO A 214 19.31 36.90 21.68
C PRO A 214 17.89 36.47 22.08
N TYR A 215 16.87 36.90 21.32
CA TYR A 215 15.48 36.50 21.51
C TYR A 215 15.03 35.39 20.56
N PHE A 216 15.91 34.92 19.66
CA PHE A 216 15.65 33.83 18.74
C PHE A 216 16.12 32.50 19.32
N ASP A 217 15.17 31.74 19.84
CA ASP A 217 15.37 30.35 20.24
C ASP A 217 15.42 29.47 18.98
N CYS A 218 16.61 28.97 18.66
CA CYS A 218 16.89 28.13 17.49
C CYS A 218 17.08 26.67 17.92
N LEU A 219 16.89 25.74 16.98
CA LEU A 219 17.20 24.34 17.20
C LEU A 219 18.71 24.16 17.39
N SER A 220 19.10 23.24 18.27
CA SER A 220 20.52 22.91 18.46
C SER A 220 21.09 22.17 17.25
N ASN A 221 22.42 22.02 17.19
CA ASN A 221 23.05 21.25 16.11
C ASN A 221 22.62 19.79 16.14
N GLU A 222 22.48 19.19 17.32
CA GLU A 222 21.97 17.83 17.51
C GLU A 222 20.52 17.70 17.01
N GLU A 223 19.67 18.70 17.28
CA GLU A 223 18.28 18.71 16.81
C GLU A 223 18.19 18.90 15.29
N TRP A 224 19.07 19.72 14.71
CA TRP A 224 19.22 19.83 13.25
C TRP A 224 19.73 18.54 12.64
N ASP A 225 20.66 17.84 13.29
CA ASP A 225 21.20 16.55 12.84
C ASP A 225 20.16 15.43 13.00
N GLU A 226 19.31 15.44 14.04
CA GLU A 226 18.13 14.55 14.14
C GLU A 226 17.12 14.82 13.02
N ILE A 227 16.85 16.09 12.71
CA ILE A 227 16.00 16.48 11.57
C ILE A 227 16.59 16.07 10.23
N LEU A 228 17.91 16.20 10.09
CA LEU A 228 18.64 15.79 8.91
C LEU A 228 18.73 14.28 8.81
N ASP A 229 18.85 13.52 9.90
CA ASP A 229 18.84 12.06 9.86
C ASP A 229 17.43 11.52 9.61
N ILE A 230 16.38 12.14 10.17
CA ILE A 230 15.00 11.92 9.74
C ILE A 230 14.89 12.22 8.23
N SER A 231 15.38 13.36 7.75
CA SER A 231 15.32 13.71 6.33
C SER A 231 16.15 12.76 5.43
N CYS A 232 17.33 12.33 5.87
CA CYS A 232 18.29 11.53 5.09
C CYS A 232 17.99 10.03 5.15
N SER A 233 17.60 9.48 6.30
CA SER A 233 17.04 8.12 6.37
C SER A 233 15.78 7.99 5.49
N LEU A 234 14.99 9.07 5.40
CA LEU A 234 13.86 9.15 4.48
C LEU A 234 14.29 9.36 3.02
N LEU A 235 15.29 10.19 2.68
CA LEU A 235 15.63 10.53 1.28
C LEU A 235 16.74 9.66 0.63
N SER A 236 17.58 8.96 1.40
CA SER A 236 18.82 8.31 0.91
C SER A 236 18.61 7.12 -0.03
N GLY A 237 17.44 6.48 -0.04
CA GLY A 237 17.13 5.37 -0.94
C GLY A 237 16.65 5.81 -2.33
N ALA A 238 17.14 6.93 -2.85
CA ALA A 238 16.81 7.51 -4.16
C ALA A 238 18.06 7.69 -5.06
N MET A 239 19.02 6.77 -4.93
CA MET A 239 20.12 6.53 -5.87
C MET A 239 20.08 5.08 -6.36
#